data_AF-O22036-F1
#
_entry.id   AF-O22036-F1
#
_cell.length_a   1.000
_cell.length_b   1.000
_cell.length_c   1.000
_cell.angle_alpha   90.00
_cell.angle_beta   90.00
_cell.angle_gamma   90.00
#
_symmetry.space_group_name_H-M   'P 1'
#
loop_
_entity.id
_entity.type
_entity.pdbx_description
1 polymer ?
#
loop_
_entity_poly.entity_id
_entity_poly.type
_entity_poly.pdbx_seq_one_letter_code
_entity_poly.pdbx_strand_id
1 'polypeptide(L)'
;EERAATLSLINDACENWGFFEIVNHGISTELLDTVEKMTKGHYKKCMEERFKEMVASKGLEAVQSEIEDLDWESTFYLRHLPQSNISEVPDLEDEYRKVMKLFAEELEKLAENLLDIFCENLGLEKGYLKKAFYGAGK
;
A
#
# COMPACT_ATOMS: atom_id res chain seq x y z
N GLU A 1 10.60 -16.28 24.76
CA GLU A 1 11.85 -15.51 24.61
C GLU A 1 11.89 -14.77 23.28
N GLU A 2 11.60 -15.43 22.16
CA GLU A 2 11.64 -14.81 20.81
C GLU A 2 10.67 -13.63 20.62
N ARG A 3 9.44 -13.70 21.15
CA ARG A 3 8.46 -12.60 21.01
C ARG A 3 8.97 -11.26 21.55
N ALA A 4 9.60 -11.28 22.72
CA ALA A 4 10.11 -10.06 23.35
C ALA A 4 11.28 -9.47 22.53
N ALA A 5 12.14 -10.33 21.99
CA ALA A 5 13.21 -9.90 21.09
C ALA A 5 12.64 -9.26 19.80
N THR A 6 11.65 -9.88 19.17
CA THR A 6 10.99 -9.32 17.98
C THR A 6 10.30 -7.99 18.26
N LEU A 7 9.60 -7.84 19.39
CA LEU A 7 9.00 -6.56 19.80
C LEU A 7 10.05 -5.46 19.96
N SER A 8 11.20 -5.79 20.57
CA SER A 8 12.31 -4.85 20.72
C SER A 8 12.89 -4.42 19.37
N LEU A 9 13.00 -5.33 18.40
CA LEU A 9 13.46 -4.99 17.04
C LEU A 9 12.47 -4.08 16.32
N ILE A 10 11.17 -4.33 16.47
CA ILE A 10 10.13 -3.47 15.91
C ILE A 10 10.18 -2.08 16.55
N ASN A 11 10.38 -1.99 17.87
CA ASN A 11 10.49 -0.70 18.56
C ASN A 11 11.71 0.10 18.08
N ASP A 12 12.87 -0.55 17.99
CA ASP A 12 14.10 0.06 17.48
C ASP A 12 13.93 0.56 16.04
N ALA A 13 13.31 -0.24 15.16
CA ALA A 13 13.01 0.17 13.80
C ALA A 13 12.07 1.39 13.75
N CYS A 14 11.04 1.43 14.61
CA CYS A 14 10.13 2.57 14.70
C CYS A 14 10.84 3.86 15.16
N GLU A 15 11.72 3.76 16.16
CA GLU A 15 12.41 4.92 16.74
C GLU A 15 13.55 5.43 15.86
N ASN A 16 14.31 4.54 15.25
CA ASN A 16 15.59 4.88 14.62
C ASN A 16 15.57 4.87 13.08
N TRP A 17 14.57 4.23 12.46
CA TRP A 17 14.50 4.08 11.00
C TRP A 17 13.23 4.64 10.38
N GLY A 18 12.08 4.50 11.06
CA GLY A 18 10.77 4.85 10.51
C GLY A 18 10.27 3.89 9.42
N PHE A 19 10.99 2.78 9.18
CA PHE A 19 10.64 1.75 8.20
C PHE A 19 11.21 0.39 8.61
N PHE A 20 10.51 -0.69 8.23
CA PHE A 20 10.99 -2.07 8.40
C PHE A 20 10.26 -3.01 7.44
N GLU A 21 10.90 -4.13 7.15
CA GLU A 21 10.29 -5.24 6.40
C GLU A 21 9.75 -6.29 7.38
N ILE A 22 8.65 -6.92 7.01
CA ILE A 22 8.09 -8.07 7.73
C ILE A 22 8.04 -9.27 6.80
N VAL A 23 8.43 -10.43 7.32
CA VAL A 23 8.30 -11.72 6.67
C VAL A 23 7.39 -12.61 7.51
N ASN A 24 6.83 -13.67 6.92
CA ASN A 24 5.86 -14.55 7.60
C ASN A 24 4.63 -13.77 8.12
N HIS A 25 4.20 -12.75 7.37
CA HIS A 25 3.13 -11.82 7.75
C HIS A 25 1.70 -12.40 7.60
N GLY A 26 1.57 -13.62 7.07
CA GLY A 26 0.29 -14.36 6.99
C GLY A 26 -0.53 -14.12 5.72
N ILE A 27 -0.13 -13.20 4.85
CA ILE A 27 -0.74 -13.02 3.53
C ILE A 27 -0.26 -14.14 2.61
N SER A 28 -1.18 -14.82 1.93
CA SER A 28 -0.87 -15.90 0.98
C SER A 28 0.07 -15.42 -0.12
N THR A 29 1.12 -16.21 -0.38
CA THR A 29 2.07 -15.96 -1.47
C THR A 29 1.38 -16.02 -2.83
N GLU A 30 0.40 -16.91 -3.00
CA GLU A 30 -0.40 -17.01 -4.23
C GLU A 30 -1.21 -15.73 -4.49
N LEU A 31 -1.73 -15.08 -3.43
CA LEU A 31 -2.40 -13.79 -3.55
C LEU A 31 -1.42 -12.70 -3.96
N LEU A 32 -0.23 -12.64 -3.35
CA LEU A 32 0.82 -11.68 -3.71
C LEU A 32 1.25 -11.85 -5.18
N ASP A 33 1.51 -13.08 -5.62
CA ASP A 33 1.88 -13.40 -7.00
C ASP A 33 0.78 -12.97 -7.99
N THR A 34 -0.48 -13.16 -7.60
CA THR A 34 -1.64 -12.76 -8.42
C THR A 34 -1.72 -11.24 -8.53
N VAL A 35 -1.60 -10.51 -7.41
CA VAL A 35 -1.58 -9.04 -7.39
C VAL A 35 -0.44 -8.50 -8.26
N GLU A 36 0.77 -9.04 -8.11
CA GLU A 36 1.93 -8.62 -8.90
C GLU A 36 1.68 -8.83 -10.40
N LYS A 37 1.24 -10.03 -10.79
CA LYS A 37 0.96 -10.38 -12.19
C LYS A 37 -0.11 -9.47 -12.79
N MET A 38 -1.21 -9.24 -12.09
CA MET A 38 -2.31 -8.42 -12.59
C MET A 38 -1.93 -6.95 -12.68
N THR A 39 -1.17 -6.44 -11.71
CA THR A 39 -0.69 -5.05 -11.72
C THR A 39 0.25 -4.80 -12.90
N LYS A 40 1.24 -5.67 -13.12
CA LYS A 40 2.13 -5.60 -14.29
C LYS A 40 1.38 -5.75 -15.61
N GLY A 41 0.40 -6.66 -15.65
CA GLY A 41 -0.47 -6.85 -16.81
C GLY A 41 -1.31 -5.62 -17.15
N HIS A 42 -1.91 -4.99 -16.13
CA HIS A 42 -2.70 -3.77 -16.28
C HIS A 42 -1.84 -2.60 -16.76
N TYR A 43 -0.62 -2.44 -16.22
CA TYR A 43 0.32 -1.42 -16.71
C TYR A 43 0.56 -1.58 -18.21
N LYS A 44 0.99 -2.78 -18.64
CA LYS A 44 1.31 -3.06 -20.04
C LYS A 44 0.11 -2.88 -20.97
N LYS A 45 -1.10 -3.24 -20.51
CA LYS A 45 -2.32 -3.20 -21.32
C LYS A 45 -2.94 -1.80 -21.41
N CYS A 46 -2.92 -1.04 -20.31
CA CYS A 46 -3.75 0.16 -20.17
C CYS A 46 -2.95 1.43 -19.87
N MET A 47 -1.89 1.33 -19.06
CA MET A 47 -1.20 2.51 -18.52
C MET A 47 0.03 2.91 -19.33
N GLU A 48 0.71 1.95 -19.97
CA GLU A 48 1.97 2.21 -20.68
C GLU A 48 1.80 3.26 -21.79
N GLU A 49 0.76 3.13 -22.63
CA GLU A 49 0.50 4.10 -23.69
C GLU A 49 0.08 5.47 -23.13
N ARG A 50 -0.72 5.50 -22.05
CA ARG A 50 -1.07 6.76 -21.36
C ARG A 50 0.15 7.46 -20.79
N PHE A 51 1.10 6.69 -20.26
CA PHE A 51 2.35 7.22 -19.73
C PHE A 51 3.22 7.79 -20.86
N LYS A 52 3.34 7.08 -22.00
CA LYS A 52 4.04 7.59 -23.20
C LYS A 52 3.40 8.87 -23.72
N GLU A 53 2.07 8.93 -23.80
CA GLU A 53 1.33 10.13 -24.19
C GLU A 53 1.60 11.29 -23.23
N MET A 54 1.60 11.03 -21.92
CA MET A 54 1.94 12.03 -20.90
C MET A 54 3.38 12.54 -21.09
N VAL A 55 4.35 11.63 -21.25
CA VAL A 55 5.76 11.94 -21.51
C VAL A 55 5.91 12.82 -22.75
N ALA A 56 5.28 12.45 -23.87
CA ALA A 56 5.29 13.24 -25.10
C ALA A 56 4.63 14.62 -24.91
N SER A 57 3.46 14.68 -24.26
CA SER A 57 2.72 15.92 -24.03
C SER A 57 3.48 16.95 -23.18
N LYS A 58 4.36 16.46 -22.31
CA LYS A 58 5.20 17.29 -21.44
C LYS A 58 6.61 17.53 -22.01
N GLY A 59 6.91 17.03 -23.22
CA GLY A 59 8.22 17.18 -23.84
C GLY A 59 9.35 16.43 -23.11
N LEU A 60 9.00 15.38 -22.35
CA LEU A 60 9.95 14.62 -21.52
C LEU A 60 10.71 13.54 -22.31
N GLU A 61 10.52 13.44 -23.62
CA GLU A 61 11.20 12.47 -24.49
C GLU A 61 12.69 12.78 -24.67
N ALA A 62 13.08 14.04 -24.51
CA ALA A 62 14.45 14.52 -24.70
C ALA A 62 14.82 15.53 -23.60
N VAL A 63 14.88 15.05 -22.35
CA VAL A 63 15.26 15.86 -21.18
C VAL A 63 16.70 16.35 -21.34
N GLN A 64 16.91 17.67 -21.32
CA GLN A 64 18.23 18.32 -21.49
C GLN A 64 18.79 18.91 -20.19
N SER A 65 17.97 19.04 -19.16
CA SER A 65 18.31 19.56 -17.85
C SER A 65 17.58 18.79 -16.77
N GLU A 66 18.04 18.90 -15.53
CA GLU A 66 17.35 18.28 -14.38
C GLU A 66 15.91 18.79 -14.25
N ILE A 67 15.02 17.88 -13.82
CA ILE A 67 13.61 18.14 -13.59
C ILE A 67 13.34 17.80 -12.13
N GLU A 68 13.01 18.82 -11.34
CA GLU A 68 12.83 18.71 -9.89
C GLU A 68 11.36 18.86 -9.45
N ASP A 69 10.47 19.21 -10.37
CA ASP A 69 9.05 19.52 -10.12
C ASP A 69 8.08 18.47 -10.69
N LEU A 70 8.59 17.30 -11.08
CA LEU A 70 7.80 16.22 -11.66
C LEU A 70 8.33 14.84 -11.31
N ASP A 71 7.42 13.95 -10.91
CA ASP A 71 7.72 12.54 -10.69
C ASP A 71 7.62 11.73 -12.00
N TRP A 72 8.65 10.94 -12.29
CA TRP A 72 8.62 9.95 -13.38
C TRP A 72 7.78 8.74 -12.95
N GLU A 73 6.46 8.91 -12.91
CA GLU A 73 5.53 7.93 -12.36
C GLU A 73 4.28 7.76 -13.23
N SER A 74 3.78 6.52 -13.31
CA SER A 74 2.44 6.19 -13.79
C SER A 74 1.65 5.52 -12.67
N THR A 75 0.62 6.19 -12.16
CA THR A 75 -0.11 5.74 -10.97
C THR A 75 -1.64 5.82 -11.14
N PHE A 76 -2.37 5.02 -10.37
CA PHE A 76 -3.81 5.12 -10.17
C PHE A 76 -4.14 4.78 -8.71
N TYR A 77 -5.27 5.28 -8.21
CA TYR A 77 -5.60 5.19 -6.78
C TYR A 77 -6.86 4.37 -6.51
N LEU A 78 -6.73 3.36 -5.64
CA LEU A 78 -7.84 2.58 -5.10
C LEU A 78 -8.11 2.99 -3.66
N ARG A 79 -9.28 3.59 -3.44
CA ARG A 79 -9.84 3.83 -2.11
C ARG A 79 -10.68 2.62 -1.71
N HIS A 80 -10.45 2.10 -0.52
CA HIS A 80 -11.23 1.00 0.07
C HIS A 80 -12.22 1.52 1.12
N LEU A 81 -11.74 2.36 2.04
CA LEU A 81 -12.53 2.94 3.13
C LEU A 81 -12.54 4.48 3.08
N PRO A 82 -13.56 5.14 3.66
CA PRO A 82 -14.81 4.54 4.16
C PRO A 82 -15.74 4.11 3.02
N GLN A 83 -15.58 4.69 1.83
CA GLN A 83 -16.34 4.35 0.62
C GLN A 83 -15.37 3.98 -0.49
N SER A 84 -15.51 2.78 -1.03
CA SER A 84 -14.64 2.33 -2.10
C SER A 84 -14.96 2.99 -3.43
N ASN A 85 -13.92 3.40 -4.18
CA ASN A 85 -14.03 3.85 -5.56
C ASN A 85 -13.75 2.72 -6.57
N ILE A 86 -13.58 1.48 -6.11
CA ILE A 86 -13.03 0.41 -6.94
C ILE A 86 -13.93 0.03 -8.10
N SER A 87 -15.21 0.41 -8.12
CA SER A 87 -16.11 0.24 -9.29
C SER A 87 -16.03 1.39 -10.29
N GLU A 88 -15.47 2.53 -9.89
CA GLU A 88 -15.39 3.77 -10.68
C GLU A 88 -14.09 3.85 -11.48
N VAL A 89 -13.05 3.12 -11.07
CA VAL A 89 -11.76 3.11 -11.78
C VAL A 89 -11.93 2.47 -13.16
N PRO A 90 -11.60 3.19 -14.25
CA PRO A 90 -11.74 2.67 -15.60
C PRO A 90 -10.70 1.58 -15.88
N ASP A 91 -10.98 0.72 -16.87
CA ASP A 91 -10.02 -0.27 -17.41
C ASP A 91 -9.50 -1.33 -16.42
N LEU A 92 -10.04 -1.38 -15.20
CA LEU A 92 -9.81 -2.45 -14.24
C LEU A 92 -10.75 -3.61 -14.54
N GLU A 93 -10.18 -4.77 -14.84
CA GLU A 93 -10.97 -5.99 -15.09
C GLU A 93 -11.67 -6.45 -13.82
N ASP A 94 -12.85 -7.07 -13.95
CA ASP A 94 -13.66 -7.51 -12.80
C ASP A 94 -12.90 -8.44 -11.86
N GLU A 95 -12.09 -9.34 -12.41
CA GLU A 95 -11.27 -10.23 -11.62
C GLU A 95 -10.19 -9.47 -10.84
N TYR A 96 -9.61 -8.43 -11.45
CA TYR A 96 -8.60 -7.61 -10.78
C TYR A 96 -9.23 -6.81 -9.64
N ARG A 97 -10.45 -6.29 -9.83
CA ARG A 97 -11.23 -5.64 -8.76
C ARG A 97 -11.44 -6.58 -7.57
N LYS A 98 -11.79 -7.85 -7.81
CA LYS A 98 -11.96 -8.83 -6.72
C LYS A 98 -10.66 -9.12 -6.00
N VAL A 99 -9.58 -9.36 -6.73
CA VAL A 99 -8.26 -9.62 -6.16
C VAL A 99 -7.78 -8.45 -5.29
N MET A 100 -7.93 -7.21 -5.78
CA MET A 100 -7.55 -6.02 -5.00
C MET A 100 -8.42 -5.80 -3.76
N LYS A 101 -9.71 -6.19 -3.77
CA LYS A 101 -10.54 -6.17 -2.55
C LYS A 101 -10.01 -7.16 -1.52
N LEU A 102 -9.76 -8.40 -1.93
CA LEU A 102 -9.22 -9.43 -1.04
C LEU A 102 -7.85 -9.01 -0.47
N PHE A 103 -6.98 -8.46 -1.32
CA PHE A 103 -5.68 -7.99 -0.87
C PHE A 103 -5.78 -6.83 0.14
N ALA A 104 -6.68 -5.87 -0.09
CA ALA A 104 -6.92 -4.79 0.86
C ALA A 104 -7.47 -5.26 2.20
N GLU A 105 -8.36 -6.26 2.21
CA GLU A 105 -8.87 -6.86 3.45
C GLU A 105 -7.75 -7.53 4.26
N GLU A 106 -6.82 -8.22 3.61
CA GLU A 106 -5.67 -8.83 4.28
C GLU A 106 -4.66 -7.78 4.78
N LEU A 107 -4.42 -6.71 4.02
CA LEU A 107 -3.58 -5.59 4.43
C LEU A 107 -4.18 -4.81 5.61
N GLU A 108 -5.50 -4.61 5.63
CA GLU A 108 -6.20 -3.95 6.75
C GLU A 108 -6.03 -4.75 8.04
N LYS A 109 -6.25 -6.07 8.01
CA LYS A 109 -6.02 -6.95 9.17
C LYS A 109 -4.57 -6.88 9.66
N LEU A 110 -3.62 -6.92 8.74
CA LEU A 110 -2.19 -6.82 9.07
C LEU A 110 -1.86 -5.46 9.70
N ALA A 111 -2.39 -4.37 9.15
CA ALA A 111 -2.20 -3.03 9.68
C ALA A 111 -2.74 -2.91 11.11
N GLU A 112 -3.94 -3.43 11.38
CA GLU A 112 -4.51 -3.43 12.74
C GLU A 112 -3.69 -4.25 13.74
N ASN A 113 -3.16 -5.40 13.31
CA ASN A 113 -2.27 -6.21 14.14
C ASN A 113 -0.96 -5.47 14.46
N LEU A 114 -0.39 -4.75 13.50
CA LEU A 114 0.80 -3.91 13.71
C LEU A 114 0.50 -2.74 14.64
N LEU A 115 -0.66 -2.10 14.52
CA LEU A 115 -1.10 -1.05 15.45
C LEU A 115 -1.20 -1.56 16.88
N ASP A 116 -1.68 -2.78 17.10
CA ASP A 116 -1.70 -3.39 18.43
C ASP A 116 -0.29 -3.68 18.97
N ILE A 117 0.64 -4.10 18.12
CA ILE A 117 2.07 -4.25 18.47
C ILE A 117 2.68 -2.90 18.87
N PHE A 118 2.37 -1.84 18.13
CA PHE A 118 2.83 -0.49 18.48
C PHE A 118 2.21 -0.01 19.79
N CYS A 119 0.94 -0.31 20.06
CA CYS A 119 0.33 -0.02 21.35
C CYS A 119 1.10 -0.69 22.48
N GLU A 120 1.48 -1.96 22.34
CA GLU A 120 2.25 -2.68 23.36
C GLU A 120 3.63 -2.08 23.60
N ASN A 121 4.38 -1.78 22.54
CA ASN A 121 5.70 -1.15 22.67
C ASN A 121 5.64 0.25 23.32
N LEU A 122 4.55 0.99 23.07
CA LEU A 122 4.31 2.31 23.66
C LEU A 122 3.67 2.25 25.07
N GLY A 123 3.36 1.06 25.60
CA GLY A 123 2.66 0.91 26.88
C GLY A 123 1.20 1.40 26.85
N LEU A 124 0.55 1.40 25.69
CA LEU A 124 -0.84 1.78 25.49
C LEU A 124 -1.77 0.57 25.58
N GLU A 125 -3.06 0.83 25.83
CA GLU A 125 -4.09 -0.21 25.78
C GLU A 125 -4.21 -0.78 24.36
N LYS A 126 -4.43 -2.09 24.25
CA LYS A 126 -4.70 -2.76 22.97
C LYS A 126 -5.87 -2.06 22.25
N GLY A 127 -5.71 -1.79 20.95
CA GLY A 127 -6.71 -1.09 20.14
C GLY A 127 -6.75 0.43 20.31
N TYR A 128 -5.88 1.02 21.15
CA TYR A 128 -5.84 2.48 21.34
C TYR A 128 -5.64 3.22 20.02
N LEU A 129 -4.62 2.84 19.24
CA LEU A 129 -4.31 3.51 17.96
C LEU A 129 -5.42 3.30 16.93
N LYS A 130 -5.95 2.07 16.81
CA LYS A 130 -7.10 1.78 15.96
C LYS A 130 -8.26 2.73 16.27
N LYS A 131 -8.65 2.83 17.55
CA LYS A 131 -9.73 3.74 18.01
C LYS A 131 -9.43 5.20 17.69
N ALA A 132 -8.18 5.65 17.83
CA ALA A 132 -7.79 7.00 17.47
C ALA A 132 -7.97 7.27 15.96
N PHE A 133 -7.65 6.30 15.09
CA PHE A 133 -7.83 6.41 13.63
C PHE A 133 -9.30 6.40 13.16
N TYR A 134 -10.18 5.67 13.85
CA TYR A 134 -11.64 5.78 13.58
C TYR A 134 -12.20 7.17 13.94
N GLY A 135 -11.45 7.95 14.74
CA GLY A 135 -11.89 9.22 15.28
C GLY A 135 -12.87 9.06 16.44
N ALA A 136 -12.92 10.07 17.32
CA ALA A 136 -14.08 10.26 18.18
C ALA A 136 -15.21 10.75 17.28
N GLY A 137 -16.05 9.83 16.78
CA GLY A 137 -17.17 10.17 15.90
C GLY A 137 -17.93 11.39 16.42
N LYS A 138 -18.01 12.42 15.56
CA LYS A 138 -19.13 13.36 15.57
C LYS A 138 -20.15 12.85 14.58
#